data_AF-A0A433SG93-F1
#
_entry.id   AF-A0A433SG93-F1
#
_cell.length_a   1.000
_cell.length_b   1.000
_cell.length_c   1.000
_cell.angle_alpha   90.00
_cell.angle_beta   90.00
_cell.angle_gamma   90.00
#
_symmetry.space_group_name_H-M   'P 1'
#
loop_
_entity.id
_entity.type
_entity.pdbx_description
1 polymer ?
#
loop_
_entity_poly.entity_id
_entity_poly.type
_entity_poly.pdbx_seq_one_letter_code
_entity_poly.pdbx_strand_id
1 'polypeptide(L)'
;MRIDKAYCEELGREVDIEEACMEFALQDKLSKFHFLCTDPVCRNYGVRVSAINHNKVAEDTPLKSPHFRIWDTHSEQCEWMELDEALQQEGTESTTNTCSSRVAAQLQAINTRLISHFVIPDVENEPTAPEPQDDELKNIRTIVDRKKRLNARREYAQQAGSTTRNLDSLVSCFLGLKDQNLLDAQEVSISGGAGTISFRNLFRHIRYGLVDGVAVYYGGARLYKRYGEGFALNLIDKKDGENISLYISKDDIQSYRPAKRFNRDIDQMQEMVNEGLNPYFTIYWIGGLKKGEKGYSVDFKHLSHFTMRLNCPSKKPTTLVGGESEE
;
A
#
# COMPACT_ATOMS: atom_id res chain seq x y z
N MET A 1 -5.46 -0.23 -19.26
CA MET A 1 -6.68 -0.22 -18.44
C MET A 1 -6.39 -0.50 -16.97
N ARG A 2 -6.77 0.46 -16.12
CA ARG A 2 -6.71 0.41 -14.67
C ARG A 2 -8.07 -0.06 -14.13
N ILE A 3 -8.07 -1.00 -13.18
CA ILE A 3 -9.27 -1.51 -12.51
C ILE A 3 -9.09 -1.26 -11.02
N ASP A 4 -9.94 -0.40 -10.45
CA ASP A 4 -9.85 -0.03 -9.03
C ASP A 4 -10.60 -1.01 -8.11
N LYS A 5 -11.73 -1.56 -8.56
CA LYS A 5 -12.55 -2.51 -7.80
C LYS A 5 -12.95 -3.71 -8.66
N ALA A 6 -13.13 -4.85 -8.03
CA ALA A 6 -13.68 -6.05 -8.66
C ALA A 6 -14.72 -6.69 -7.73
N TYR A 7 -15.71 -7.39 -8.28
CA TYR A 7 -16.66 -8.13 -7.46
C TYR A 7 -16.03 -9.47 -7.05
N CYS A 8 -15.90 -9.73 -5.75
CA CYS A 8 -15.40 -11.00 -5.23
C CYS A 8 -16.58 -11.93 -4.90
N GLU A 9 -16.60 -13.12 -5.51
CA GLU A 9 -17.71 -14.07 -5.33
C GLU A 9 -17.78 -14.59 -3.89
N GLU A 10 -16.63 -14.91 -3.29
CA GLU A 10 -16.55 -15.46 -1.94
C GLU A 10 -16.95 -14.45 -0.85
N LEU A 11 -16.68 -13.16 -1.09
CA LEU A 11 -17.04 -12.09 -0.17
C LEU A 11 -18.43 -11.50 -0.45
N GLY A 12 -19.02 -11.81 -1.61
CA GLY A 12 -20.35 -11.33 -2.02
C GLY A 12 -20.44 -9.81 -2.21
N ARG A 13 -19.31 -9.12 -2.41
CA ARG A 13 -19.25 -7.66 -2.52
C ARG A 13 -18.13 -7.17 -3.44
N GLU A 14 -18.24 -5.91 -3.84
CA GLU A 14 -17.19 -5.20 -4.57
C GLU A 14 -16.05 -4.87 -3.59
N VAL A 15 -14.82 -5.25 -3.95
CA VAL A 15 -13.62 -5.05 -3.14
C VAL A 15 -12.54 -4.39 -3.98
N ASP A 16 -11.74 -3.54 -3.36
CA ASP A 16 -10.49 -3.08 -3.98
C ASP A 16 -9.39 -4.14 -3.83
N ILE A 17 -8.29 -3.95 -4.55
CA ILE A 17 -7.20 -4.93 -4.54
C ILE A 17 -6.53 -5.04 -3.17
N GLU A 18 -6.57 -3.97 -2.37
CA GLU A 18 -5.95 -3.92 -1.04
C GLU A 18 -6.77 -4.72 -0.04
N GLU A 19 -8.09 -4.55 -0.08
CA GLU A 19 -9.06 -5.30 0.69
C GLU A 19 -9.03 -6.78 0.31
N ALA A 20 -8.94 -7.11 -0.98
CA ALA A 20 -8.73 -8.48 -1.43
C ALA A 20 -7.44 -9.09 -0.86
N CYS A 21 -6.32 -8.36 -0.85
CA CYS A 21 -5.07 -8.81 -0.23
C CYS A 21 -5.21 -9.02 1.28
N MET A 22 -5.89 -8.08 1.97
CA MET A 22 -6.11 -8.17 3.41
C MET A 22 -6.99 -9.36 3.78
N GLU A 23 -8.12 -9.54 3.10
CA GLU A 23 -9.03 -10.66 3.33
C GLU A 23 -8.34 -11.99 3.01
N PHE A 24 -7.53 -12.06 1.94
CA PHE A 24 -6.75 -13.26 1.62
C PHE A 24 -5.74 -13.59 2.73
N ALA A 25 -5.02 -12.57 3.21
CA ALA A 25 -4.02 -12.74 4.26
C ALA A 25 -4.62 -13.19 5.61
N LEU A 26 -5.91 -12.95 5.82
CA LEU A 26 -6.65 -13.35 7.02
C LEU A 26 -7.27 -14.75 6.93
N GLN A 27 -7.22 -15.42 5.78
CA GLN A 27 -7.78 -16.75 5.65
C GLN A 27 -6.89 -17.82 6.30
N ASP A 28 -7.50 -18.71 7.08
CA ASP A 28 -6.82 -19.89 7.66
C ASP A 28 -6.52 -20.96 6.60
N LYS A 29 -7.29 -20.97 5.50
CA LYS A 29 -7.09 -21.85 4.33
C LYS A 29 -6.88 -20.98 3.10
N LEU A 30 -5.83 -21.27 2.33
CA LEU A 30 -5.50 -20.59 1.07
C LEU A 30 -6.51 -20.92 -0.04
N SER A 31 -7.78 -20.54 0.14
CA SER A 31 -8.79 -20.61 -0.91
C SER A 31 -8.53 -19.54 -1.96
N LYS A 32 -8.63 -19.89 -3.24
CA LYS A 32 -8.48 -18.93 -4.33
C LYS A 32 -9.74 -18.06 -4.37
N PHE A 33 -9.57 -16.74 -4.40
CA PHE A 33 -10.66 -15.81 -4.69
C PHE A 33 -10.95 -15.74 -6.18
N HIS A 34 -12.24 -15.67 -6.51
CA HIS A 34 -12.73 -15.45 -7.87
C HIS A 34 -13.27 -14.02 -7.98
N PHE A 35 -12.77 -13.31 -8.99
CA PHE A 35 -13.12 -11.92 -9.23
C PHE A 35 -13.87 -11.79 -10.56
N LEU A 36 -14.96 -11.04 -10.52
CA LEU A 36 -15.82 -10.71 -11.65
C LEU A 36 -15.83 -9.21 -11.89
N CYS A 37 -16.33 -8.82 -13.06
CA CYS A 37 -16.64 -7.44 -13.34
C CYS A 37 -17.65 -6.87 -12.35
N THR A 38 -17.42 -5.62 -11.95
CA THR A 38 -18.30 -4.80 -11.13
C THR A 38 -19.58 -4.40 -11.87
N ASP A 39 -19.57 -4.30 -13.20
CA ASP A 39 -20.76 -4.01 -13.98
C ASP A 39 -21.79 -5.18 -13.90
N PRO A 40 -23.05 -4.95 -13.50
CA PRO A 40 -24.05 -6.01 -13.38
C PRO A 40 -24.31 -6.79 -14.66
N VAL A 41 -24.24 -6.14 -15.83
CA VAL A 41 -24.41 -6.79 -17.13
C VAL A 41 -23.26 -7.74 -17.37
N CYS A 42 -22.01 -7.26 -17.23
CA CYS A 42 -20.82 -8.10 -17.39
C CYS A 42 -20.74 -9.23 -16.35
N ARG A 43 -21.21 -8.96 -15.11
CA ARG A 43 -21.28 -9.94 -14.03
C ARG A 43 -22.26 -11.07 -14.37
N ASN A 44 -23.43 -10.74 -14.91
CA ASN A 44 -24.42 -11.74 -15.33
C ASN A 44 -23.93 -12.61 -16.51
N TYR A 45 -23.05 -12.07 -17.35
CA TYR A 45 -22.36 -12.83 -18.41
C TYR A 45 -21.14 -13.62 -17.90
N GLY A 46 -20.78 -13.51 -16.61
CA GLY A 46 -19.65 -14.23 -16.03
C GLY A 46 -18.27 -13.72 -16.47
N VAL A 47 -18.14 -12.43 -16.79
CA VAL A 47 -16.88 -11.83 -17.23
C VAL A 47 -15.88 -11.81 -16.07
N ARG A 48 -14.78 -12.56 -16.20
CA ARG A 48 -13.79 -12.75 -15.12
C ARG A 48 -12.66 -11.74 -15.17
N VAL A 49 -12.16 -11.48 -13.97
CA VAL A 49 -10.97 -10.66 -13.71
C VAL A 49 -9.98 -11.48 -12.91
N SER A 50 -8.70 -11.31 -13.23
CA SER A 50 -7.61 -11.92 -12.47
C SER A 50 -7.02 -10.89 -11.52
N ALA A 51 -6.97 -11.22 -10.22
CA ALA A 51 -6.18 -10.47 -9.26
C ALA A 51 -4.74 -11.00 -9.28
N ILE A 52 -3.82 -10.23 -9.84
CA ILE A 52 -2.41 -10.62 -9.93
C ILE A 52 -1.71 -10.28 -8.61
N ASN A 53 -0.92 -11.23 -8.09
CA ASN A 53 -0.13 -11.10 -6.87
C ASN A 53 -0.93 -10.81 -5.58
N HIS A 54 -2.26 -10.86 -5.60
CA HIS A 54 -3.08 -10.67 -4.39
C HIS A 54 -2.83 -11.75 -3.31
N ASN A 55 -2.36 -12.92 -3.75
CA ASN A 55 -2.05 -14.07 -2.92
C ASN A 55 -0.58 -14.15 -2.49
N LYS A 56 0.27 -13.20 -2.94
CA LYS A 56 1.68 -13.18 -2.56
C LYS A 56 1.85 -12.40 -1.26
N VAL A 57 2.24 -13.09 -0.20
CA VAL A 57 2.83 -12.46 0.99
C VAL A 57 4.21 -11.94 0.60
N ALA A 58 4.69 -10.88 1.24
CA ALA A 58 5.87 -10.08 0.87
C ALA A 58 7.23 -10.81 0.99
N GLU A 59 7.31 -12.08 0.61
CA GLU A 59 8.51 -12.93 0.68
C GLU A 59 9.43 -12.76 -0.56
N ASP A 60 8.92 -12.24 -1.68
CA ASP A 60 9.70 -12.09 -2.91
C ASP A 60 9.99 -10.61 -3.26
N THR A 61 11.26 -10.23 -3.22
CA THR A 61 11.78 -9.00 -3.86
C THR A 61 11.37 -8.86 -5.33
N PRO A 62 11.25 -7.62 -5.84
CA PRO A 62 10.21 -6.67 -5.47
C PRO A 62 8.84 -7.18 -5.96
N LEU A 63 7.89 -7.39 -5.04
CA LEU A 63 6.51 -7.68 -5.40
C LEU A 63 6.03 -6.57 -6.36
N LYS A 64 5.75 -6.94 -7.62
CA LYS A 64 4.92 -6.08 -8.48
C LYS A 64 3.61 -5.88 -7.74
N SER A 65 3.22 -4.63 -7.49
CA SER A 65 2.05 -4.32 -6.67
C SER A 65 0.84 -5.13 -7.15
N PRO A 66 0.05 -5.69 -6.20
CA PRO A 66 -1.19 -6.36 -6.54
C PRO A 66 -2.05 -5.47 -7.43
N HIS A 67 -2.58 -6.03 -8.50
CA HIS A 67 -3.48 -5.31 -9.40
C HIS A 67 -4.44 -6.27 -10.08
N PHE A 68 -5.60 -5.75 -10.45
CA PHE A 68 -6.56 -6.48 -11.26
C PHE A 68 -6.17 -6.41 -12.74
N ARG A 69 -6.41 -7.50 -13.46
CA ARG A 69 -6.19 -7.63 -14.90
C ARG A 69 -7.41 -8.27 -15.55
N ILE A 70 -7.85 -7.68 -16.67
CA ILE A 70 -8.91 -8.25 -17.51
C ILE A 70 -8.46 -9.61 -18.05
N TRP A 71 -9.38 -10.57 -18.02
CA TRP A 71 -9.22 -11.83 -18.73
C TRP A 71 -10.18 -11.95 -19.91
N ASP A 72 -11.46 -11.67 -19.68
CA ASP A 72 -12.52 -11.86 -20.66
C ASP A 72 -12.98 -10.51 -21.30
N THR A 73 -13.64 -10.59 -22.46
CA THR A 73 -14.15 -9.42 -23.17
C THR A 73 -15.33 -8.80 -22.42
N HIS A 74 -15.30 -7.48 -22.25
CA HIS A 74 -16.36 -6.72 -21.58
C HIS A 74 -17.34 -6.13 -22.60
N SER A 75 -18.55 -5.76 -22.15
CA SER A 75 -19.50 -5.03 -23.00
C SER A 75 -18.97 -3.63 -23.33
N GLU A 76 -19.41 -3.03 -24.45
CA GLU A 76 -19.02 -1.67 -24.83
C GLU A 76 -19.52 -0.60 -23.83
N GLN A 77 -20.58 -0.92 -23.09
CA GLN A 77 -21.15 -0.08 -22.04
C GLN A 77 -20.54 -0.37 -20.66
N CYS A 78 -19.59 -1.30 -20.59
CA CYS A 78 -18.91 -1.66 -19.35
C CYS A 78 -18.21 -0.45 -18.77
N GLU A 79 -18.28 -0.35 -17.44
CA GLU A 79 -17.72 0.79 -16.74
C GLU A 79 -16.23 1.03 -16.98
N TRP A 80 -15.46 -0.05 -17.12
CA TRP A 80 -14.03 0.05 -17.36
C TRP A 80 -13.69 0.38 -18.81
N MET A 81 -14.50 -0.06 -19.77
CA MET A 81 -14.30 0.26 -21.18
C MET A 81 -14.54 1.75 -21.44
N GLU A 82 -15.62 2.29 -20.87
CA GLU A 82 -15.92 3.72 -20.95
C GLU A 82 -14.88 4.56 -20.19
N LEU A 83 -14.33 4.06 -19.08
CA LEU A 83 -13.26 4.73 -18.34
C LEU A 83 -11.94 4.75 -19.14
N ASP A 84 -11.56 3.63 -19.75
CA ASP A 84 -10.36 3.54 -20.59
C ASP A 84 -10.50 4.46 -21.82
N GLU A 85 -11.68 4.49 -22.45
CA GLU A 85 -12.00 5.42 -23.55
C GLU A 85 -11.87 6.89 -23.10
N ALA A 86 -12.40 7.23 -21.93
CA ALA A 86 -12.35 8.60 -21.40
C ALA A 86 -10.91 9.08 -21.14
N LEU A 87 -10.03 8.18 -20.66
CA LEU A 87 -8.62 8.45 -20.38
C LEU A 87 -7.76 8.52 -21.66
N GLN A 88 -8.04 7.67 -22.66
CA GLN A 88 -7.32 7.70 -23.94
C GLN A 88 -7.58 9.00 -24.72
N GLN A 89 -8.78 9.57 -24.63
CA GLN A 89 -9.12 10.84 -25.28
C GLN A 89 -8.29 12.02 -24.75
N GLU A 90 -7.97 12.07 -23.46
CA GLU A 90 -7.18 13.17 -22.86
C GLU A 90 -5.69 13.14 -23.24
N GLY A 91 -5.11 11.94 -23.37
CA GLY A 91 -3.73 11.77 -23.79
C GLY A 91 -3.46 12.31 -25.20
N THR A 92 -4.51 12.45 -26.00
CA THR A 92 -4.44 12.95 -27.38
C THR A 92 -4.60 14.48 -27.45
N GLU A 93 -5.27 15.11 -26.48
CA GLU A 93 -5.49 16.57 -26.43
C GLU A 93 -4.38 17.33 -25.69
N SER A 94 -3.56 16.63 -24.90
CA SER A 94 -2.51 17.22 -24.03
C SER A 94 -1.13 17.35 -24.70
N THR A 95 -1.06 17.65 -26.01
CA THR A 95 0.21 17.80 -26.74
C THR A 95 0.70 19.24 -26.80
N THR A 96 0.88 19.91 -25.67
CA THR A 96 1.77 21.09 -25.55
C THR A 96 2.27 21.23 -24.12
N ASN A 97 3.38 20.56 -23.78
CA ASN A 97 4.52 21.16 -23.06
C ASN A 97 5.59 20.13 -22.67
N THR A 98 6.83 20.59 -22.85
CA THR A 98 8.08 19.85 -22.87
C THR A 98 8.55 19.46 -21.47
N CYS A 99 9.20 18.30 -21.34
CA CYS A 99 9.83 17.72 -20.13
C CYS A 99 8.90 17.04 -19.09
N SER A 100 7.79 17.66 -18.66
CA SER A 100 6.85 17.07 -17.68
C SER A 100 6.08 15.85 -18.20
N SER A 101 5.93 15.74 -19.53
CA SER A 101 5.23 14.64 -20.20
C SER A 101 5.87 13.26 -19.99
N ARG A 102 7.20 13.14 -19.88
CA ARG A 102 7.87 11.83 -19.75
C ARG A 102 7.70 11.23 -18.37
N VAL A 103 7.80 12.06 -17.33
CA VAL A 103 7.61 11.65 -15.93
C VAL A 103 6.14 11.29 -15.69
N ALA A 104 5.20 12.09 -16.22
CA ALA A 104 3.78 11.78 -16.18
C ALA A 104 3.44 10.46 -16.92
N ALA A 105 3.99 10.25 -18.12
CA ALA A 105 3.81 9.00 -18.86
C ALA A 105 4.44 7.80 -18.12
N GLN A 106 5.56 7.99 -17.44
CA GLN A 106 6.20 6.96 -16.64
C GLN A 106 5.40 6.62 -15.37
N LEU A 107 4.82 7.62 -14.71
CA LEU A 107 3.87 7.44 -13.60
C LEU A 107 2.61 6.70 -14.05
N GLN A 108 2.04 7.05 -15.21
CA GLN A 108 0.90 6.34 -15.80
C GLN A 108 1.24 4.91 -16.24
N ALA A 109 2.47 4.66 -16.69
CA ALA A 109 2.95 3.33 -17.07
C ALA A 109 3.24 2.44 -15.85
N ILE A 110 3.52 3.04 -14.70
CA ILE A 110 3.58 2.33 -13.42
C ILE A 110 2.15 1.94 -13.08
N ASN A 111 1.80 0.70 -13.43
CA ASN A 111 0.49 0.07 -13.24
C ASN A 111 0.18 -0.23 -11.75
N THR A 112 0.60 0.68 -10.86
CA THR A 112 0.37 0.64 -9.43
C THR A 112 -0.45 1.87 -9.09
N ARG A 113 -1.57 1.67 -8.40
CA ARG A 113 -2.50 2.71 -7.94
C ARG A 113 -1.72 3.86 -7.27
N LEU A 114 -1.48 4.95 -8.00
CA LEU A 114 -0.80 6.13 -7.46
C LEU A 114 -1.73 6.80 -6.46
N ILE A 115 -1.33 6.82 -5.20
CA ILE A 115 -2.09 7.43 -4.11
C ILE A 115 -1.90 8.93 -4.20
N SER A 116 -3.00 9.65 -4.43
CA SER A 116 -3.02 11.11 -4.45
C SER A 116 -3.54 11.70 -3.14
N HIS A 117 -4.30 10.92 -2.36
CA HIS A 117 -4.92 11.40 -1.13
C HIS A 117 -4.79 10.36 -0.03
N PHE A 118 -4.27 10.78 1.11
CA PHE A 118 -4.11 9.92 2.28
C PHE A 118 -4.92 10.46 3.45
N VAL A 119 -5.85 9.64 3.92
CA VAL A 119 -6.71 9.97 5.07
C VAL A 119 -6.11 9.33 6.31
N ILE A 120 -5.59 10.15 7.22
CA ILE A 120 -5.12 9.69 8.52
C ILE A 120 -6.35 9.44 9.41
N PRO A 121 -6.57 8.21 9.89
CA PRO A 121 -7.59 7.97 10.91
C PRO A 121 -7.29 8.83 12.14
N ASP A 122 -8.26 9.60 12.64
CA ASP A 122 -8.23 10.34 13.92
C ASP A 122 -7.50 11.70 13.97
N VAL A 123 -7.45 12.44 12.84
CA VAL A 123 -7.25 13.90 12.93
C VAL A 123 -8.62 14.53 13.24
N GLU A 124 -8.76 15.12 14.42
CA GLU A 124 -9.99 15.72 14.99
C GLU A 124 -10.65 16.84 14.17
N ASN A 125 -10.14 17.13 12.97
CA ASN A 125 -10.85 17.88 11.96
C ASN A 125 -11.21 16.92 10.84
N GLU A 126 -12.37 16.28 10.95
CA GLU A 126 -13.06 15.79 9.77
C GLU A 126 -13.53 17.00 8.96
N PRO A 127 -12.95 17.34 7.79
CA PRO A 127 -13.84 17.62 6.69
C PRO A 127 -14.59 16.31 6.48
N THR A 128 -15.92 16.35 6.62
CA THR A 128 -16.85 15.26 6.31
C THR A 128 -16.20 14.34 5.28
N ALA A 129 -15.85 13.12 5.70
CA ALA A 129 -15.28 12.15 4.78
C ALA A 129 -16.12 12.21 3.50
N PRO A 130 -15.53 12.42 2.30
CA PRO A 130 -16.32 12.32 1.09
C PRO A 130 -17.03 10.97 1.18
N GLU A 131 -18.36 11.01 1.01
CA GLU A 131 -19.23 9.84 1.07
C GLU A 131 -18.56 8.69 0.31
N PRO A 132 -18.74 7.43 0.77
CA PRO A 132 -18.05 6.29 0.17
C PRO A 132 -18.17 6.38 -1.36
N GLN A 133 -17.03 6.45 -2.05
CA GLN A 133 -16.94 6.53 -3.52
C GLN A 133 -17.77 5.46 -4.26
N ASP A 134 -18.20 4.43 -3.53
CA ASP A 134 -19.20 3.46 -3.97
C ASP A 134 -20.54 4.08 -4.38
N ASP A 135 -21.02 5.11 -3.69
CA ASP A 135 -22.29 5.74 -4.04
C ASP A 135 -22.13 6.67 -5.24
N GLU A 136 -20.98 7.31 -5.40
CA GLU A 136 -20.67 8.12 -6.59
C GLU A 136 -20.56 7.27 -7.86
N LEU A 137 -19.83 6.14 -7.82
CA LEU A 137 -19.77 5.20 -8.94
C LEU A 137 -21.14 4.60 -9.28
N LYS A 138 -21.94 4.22 -8.27
CA LYS A 138 -23.32 3.78 -8.48
C LYS A 138 -24.18 4.87 -9.10
N ASN A 139 -24.04 6.11 -8.65
CA ASN A 139 -24.77 7.26 -9.21
C ASN A 139 -24.38 7.50 -10.67
N ILE A 140 -23.09 7.41 -11.01
CA ILE A 140 -22.61 7.50 -12.40
C ILE A 140 -23.20 6.38 -13.27
N ARG A 141 -23.36 5.15 -12.74
CA ARG A 141 -24.02 4.04 -13.46
C ARG A 141 -25.48 4.35 -13.82
N THR A 142 -26.17 5.17 -13.04
CA THR A 142 -27.58 5.55 -13.33
C THR A 142 -27.74 6.58 -14.46
N ILE A 143 -26.65 7.23 -14.89
CA ILE A 143 -26.71 8.25 -15.94
C ILE A 143 -26.98 7.56 -17.29
N VAL A 144 -28.14 7.82 -17.89
CA VAL A 144 -28.55 7.23 -19.19
C VAL A 144 -27.73 7.78 -20.36
N ASP A 145 -27.43 9.08 -20.35
CA ASP A 145 -26.67 9.76 -21.39
C ASP A 145 -25.19 9.37 -21.35
N ARG A 146 -24.71 8.67 -22.39
CA ARG A 146 -23.33 8.20 -22.52
C ARG A 146 -22.31 9.33 -22.42
N LYS A 147 -22.57 10.50 -23.00
CA LYS A 147 -21.59 11.61 -23.00
C LYS A 147 -21.45 12.22 -21.61
N LYS A 148 -22.58 12.38 -20.90
CA LYS A 148 -22.57 12.84 -19.50
C LYS A 148 -21.93 11.80 -18.59
N ARG A 149 -22.19 10.51 -18.82
CA ARG A 149 -21.57 9.42 -18.07
C ARG A 149 -20.06 9.36 -18.25
N LEU A 150 -19.57 9.52 -19.48
CA LEU A 150 -18.13 9.61 -19.78
C LEU A 150 -17.47 10.81 -19.09
N ASN A 151 -18.09 11.99 -19.13
CA ASN A 151 -17.57 13.17 -18.45
C ASN A 151 -17.55 12.99 -16.93
N ALA A 152 -18.62 12.47 -16.33
CA ALA A 152 -18.67 12.20 -14.90
C ALA A 152 -17.63 11.15 -14.48
N ARG A 153 -17.38 10.13 -15.30
CA ARG A 153 -16.30 9.16 -15.05
C ARG A 153 -14.91 9.75 -15.20
N ARG A 154 -14.73 10.68 -16.13
CA ARG A 154 -13.48 11.42 -16.29
C ARG A 154 -13.21 12.29 -15.06
N GLU A 155 -14.20 13.07 -14.63
CA GLU A 155 -14.13 13.87 -13.41
C GLU A 155 -13.85 12.98 -12.20
N TYR A 156 -14.54 11.83 -12.10
CA TYR A 156 -14.24 10.82 -11.09
C TYR A 156 -12.81 10.30 -11.20
N ALA A 157 -12.28 9.98 -12.38
CA ALA A 157 -10.90 9.49 -12.53
C ALA A 157 -9.84 10.54 -12.15
N GLN A 158 -10.11 11.80 -12.46
CA GLN A 158 -9.25 12.94 -12.15
C GLN A 158 -9.28 13.30 -10.66
N GLN A 159 -10.46 13.26 -10.03
CA GLN A 159 -10.66 13.59 -8.61
C GLN A 159 -10.35 12.38 -7.71
N ALA A 160 -10.75 11.17 -8.12
CA ALA A 160 -10.36 9.89 -7.52
C ALA A 160 -8.97 9.46 -8.00
N GLY A 161 -7.99 10.35 -7.83
CA GLY A 161 -6.68 9.84 -7.45
C GLY A 161 -6.87 8.98 -6.18
N SER A 162 -6.09 7.90 -6.08
CA SER A 162 -6.41 6.84 -5.12
C SER A 162 -6.42 7.35 -3.69
N THR A 163 -7.60 7.50 -3.10
CA THR A 163 -7.74 7.76 -1.67
C THR A 163 -7.51 6.45 -0.93
N THR A 164 -6.54 6.44 -0.01
CA THR A 164 -6.37 5.32 0.92
C THR A 164 -6.35 5.80 2.37
N ARG A 165 -6.90 4.96 3.24
CA ARG A 165 -6.81 5.08 4.71
C ARG A 165 -5.75 4.14 5.29
N ASN A 166 -5.19 3.26 4.46
CA ASN A 166 -4.29 2.20 4.89
C ASN A 166 -2.83 2.63 4.66
N LEU A 167 -2.06 2.68 5.75
CA LEU A 167 -0.63 2.99 5.68
C LEU A 167 0.14 1.97 4.85
N ASP A 168 -0.27 0.70 4.86
CA ASP A 168 0.41 -0.36 4.11
C ASP A 168 0.42 -0.10 2.60
N SER A 169 -0.69 0.44 2.09
CA SER A 169 -0.87 0.77 0.68
C SER A 169 -0.02 1.98 0.30
N LEU A 170 0.02 2.99 1.17
CA LEU A 170 0.88 4.16 1.03
C LEU A 170 2.37 3.76 0.98
N VAL A 171 2.81 2.90 1.90
CA VAL A 171 4.17 2.36 1.92
C VAL A 171 4.46 1.54 0.65
N SER A 172 3.51 0.75 0.19
CA SER A 172 3.67 -0.07 -1.02
C SER A 172 3.81 0.79 -2.28
N CYS A 173 3.05 1.89 -2.37
CA CYS A 173 3.20 2.88 -3.42
C CYS A 173 4.59 3.53 -3.37
N PHE A 174 5.03 3.97 -2.18
CA PHE A 174 6.37 4.55 -1.99
C PHE A 174 7.49 3.59 -2.41
N LEU A 175 7.42 2.31 -2.02
CA LEU A 175 8.42 1.30 -2.38
C LEU A 175 8.40 0.92 -3.87
N GLY A 176 7.24 1.06 -4.53
CA GLY A 176 7.11 0.88 -5.98
C GLY A 176 7.82 1.98 -6.78
N LEU A 177 7.87 3.20 -6.23
CA LEU A 177 8.54 4.35 -6.82
C LEU A 177 10.05 4.29 -6.53
N LYS A 178 10.80 3.59 -7.39
CA LYS A 178 12.25 3.44 -7.24
C LYS A 178 13.06 4.67 -7.65
N ASP A 179 12.50 5.54 -8.48
CA ASP A 179 13.18 6.72 -9.03
C ASP A 179 12.88 7.95 -8.17
N GLN A 180 13.94 8.66 -7.77
CA GLN A 180 13.83 9.89 -6.99
C GLN A 180 13.02 10.98 -7.74
N ASN A 181 13.13 11.03 -9.07
CA ASN A 181 12.36 11.99 -9.86
C ASN A 181 10.86 11.70 -9.81
N LEU A 182 10.47 10.43 -9.71
CA LEU A 182 9.06 10.04 -9.57
C LEU A 182 8.54 10.32 -8.15
N LEU A 183 9.39 10.16 -7.13
CA LEU A 183 9.05 10.49 -5.74
C LEU A 183 8.88 12.00 -5.51
N ASP A 184 9.66 12.82 -6.23
CA ASP A 184 9.55 14.28 -6.19
C ASP A 184 8.34 14.78 -6.98
N ALA A 185 8.01 14.13 -8.10
CA ALA A 185 6.86 14.49 -8.93
C ALA A 185 5.51 13.99 -8.38
N GLN A 186 5.51 12.93 -7.57
CA GLN A 186 4.29 12.39 -6.98
C GLN A 186 3.94 13.13 -5.69
N GLU A 187 2.78 13.77 -5.69
CA GLU A 187 2.22 14.50 -4.56
C GLU A 187 1.08 13.73 -3.88
N VAL A 188 0.96 13.90 -2.57
CA VAL A 188 -0.11 13.36 -1.73
C VAL A 188 -0.72 14.49 -0.91
N SER A 189 -2.03 14.67 -1.03
CA SER A 189 -2.80 15.51 -0.13
C SER A 189 -3.15 14.72 1.13
N ILE A 190 -2.82 15.28 2.29
CA ILE A 190 -3.04 14.64 3.59
C ILE A 190 -4.25 15.29 4.28
N SER A 191 -5.19 14.46 4.71
CA SER A 191 -6.35 14.93 5.50
C SER A 191 -5.90 15.50 6.85
N GLY A 192 -6.48 16.62 7.28
CA GLY A 192 -6.13 17.28 8.54
C GLY A 192 -5.37 18.61 8.41
N GLY A 193 -5.36 19.23 7.23
CA GLY A 193 -4.80 20.58 7.02
C GLY A 193 -3.29 20.64 6.80
N ALA A 194 -2.62 19.48 6.66
CA ALA A 194 -1.18 19.42 6.38
C ALA A 194 -0.79 19.80 4.94
N GLY A 195 -1.79 19.99 4.05
CA GLY A 195 -1.58 20.38 2.67
C GLY A 195 -1.14 19.22 1.76
N THR A 196 -0.63 19.58 0.59
CA THR A 196 -0.08 18.64 -0.39
C THR A 196 1.43 18.51 -0.17
N ILE A 197 1.91 17.27 0.00
CA ILE A 197 3.31 16.95 0.30
C ILE A 197 3.80 15.92 -0.72
N SER A 198 5.03 16.07 -1.22
CA SER A 198 5.64 15.05 -2.09
C SER A 198 5.94 13.76 -1.32
N PHE A 199 5.90 12.61 -2.00
CA PHE A 199 6.22 11.32 -1.36
C PHE A 199 7.60 11.33 -0.69
N ARG A 200 8.59 12.00 -1.29
CA ARG A 200 9.93 12.12 -0.71
C ARG A 200 9.95 12.85 0.64
N ASN A 201 9.15 13.90 0.77
CA ASN A 201 9.10 14.68 2.02
C ASN A 201 8.21 14.00 3.07
N LEU A 202 7.21 13.24 2.62
CA LEU A 202 6.33 12.47 3.50
C LEU A 202 7.08 11.33 4.20
N PHE A 203 7.94 10.60 3.49
CA PHE A 203 8.67 9.46 4.04
C PHE A 203 10.05 9.87 4.56
N ARG A 204 10.27 9.75 5.86
CA ARG A 204 11.53 10.18 6.50
C ARG A 204 12.18 9.07 7.32
N HIS A 205 13.46 8.86 7.08
CA HIS A 205 14.25 7.92 7.88
C HIS A 205 14.47 8.48 9.29
N ILE A 206 14.28 7.67 10.33
CA ILE A 206 14.31 8.10 11.74
C ILE A 206 15.64 8.74 12.17
N ARG A 207 16.76 8.35 11.53
CA ARG A 207 18.09 8.94 11.73
C ARG A 207 18.14 10.46 11.54
N TYR A 208 17.27 11.01 10.70
CA TYR A 208 17.22 12.46 10.45
C TYR A 208 16.39 13.22 11.49
N GLY A 209 15.87 12.53 12.52
CA GLY A 209 15.05 13.13 13.55
C GLY A 209 13.59 13.37 13.13
N LEU A 210 12.81 13.80 14.12
CA LEU A 210 11.40 14.15 13.97
C LEU A 210 11.28 15.55 13.36
N VAL A 211 10.19 15.78 12.62
CA VAL A 211 9.80 17.08 12.08
C VAL A 211 8.52 17.58 12.70
N ASP A 212 8.33 18.89 12.65
CA ASP A 212 7.06 19.53 12.93
C ASP A 212 6.10 19.29 11.75
N GLY A 213 5.00 18.59 12.00
CA GLY A 213 3.99 18.25 10.99
C GLY A 213 3.78 16.74 10.83
N VAL A 214 3.06 16.36 9.76
CA VAL A 214 2.80 14.96 9.45
C VAL A 214 3.95 14.38 8.62
N ALA A 215 4.56 13.31 9.12
CA ALA A 215 5.52 12.50 8.38
C ALA A 215 5.31 11.01 8.68
N VAL A 216 5.62 10.17 7.70
CA VAL A 216 5.75 8.72 7.86
C VAL A 216 7.22 8.43 8.17
N TYR A 217 7.49 8.04 9.40
CA TYR A 217 8.83 7.65 9.82
C TYR A 217 9.09 6.20 9.49
N TYR A 218 10.33 5.88 9.11
CA TYR A 218 10.74 4.51 8.89
C TYR A 218 12.15 4.22 9.41
N GLY A 219 12.41 2.95 9.71
CA GLY A 219 13.70 2.47 10.21
C GLY A 219 13.78 0.95 10.26
N GLY A 220 15.00 0.43 10.36
CA GLY A 220 15.25 -0.99 10.52
C GLY A 220 15.02 -1.42 11.98
N ALA A 221 14.39 -2.57 12.20
CA ALA A 221 14.10 -3.11 13.52
C ALA A 221 14.33 -4.63 13.58
N ARG A 222 14.62 -5.13 14.78
CA ARG A 222 14.79 -6.55 15.08
C ARG A 222 13.84 -6.97 16.19
N LEU A 223 13.37 -8.21 16.11
CA LEU A 223 12.59 -8.81 17.19
C LEU A 223 13.43 -8.87 18.46
N TYR A 224 12.95 -8.19 19.49
CA TYR A 224 13.56 -8.24 20.82
C TYR A 224 12.97 -9.37 21.64
N LYS A 225 11.63 -9.41 21.73
CA LYS A 225 10.93 -10.42 22.53
C LYS A 225 9.48 -10.58 22.08
N ARG A 226 8.96 -11.80 22.19
CA ARG A 226 7.55 -12.13 21.99
C ARG A 226 6.83 -12.29 23.34
N TYR A 227 5.58 -11.84 23.39
CA TYR A 227 4.70 -11.84 24.55
C TYR A 227 3.34 -12.46 24.18
N GLY A 228 3.33 -13.78 23.97
CA GLY A 228 2.17 -14.48 23.42
C GLY A 228 1.88 -14.01 21.99
N GLU A 229 0.72 -13.39 21.79
CA GLU A 229 0.38 -12.73 20.51
C GLU A 229 1.04 -11.34 20.39
N GLY A 230 1.37 -10.67 21.50
CA GLY A 230 2.07 -9.38 21.48
C GLY A 230 3.57 -9.55 21.19
N PHE A 231 4.25 -8.46 20.80
CA PHE A 231 5.68 -8.48 20.52
C PHE A 231 6.36 -7.13 20.75
N ALA A 232 7.68 -7.18 20.96
CA ALA A 232 8.54 -6.01 21.09
C ALA A 232 9.65 -6.04 20.04
N LEU A 233 9.84 -4.92 19.36
CA LEU A 233 10.92 -4.70 18.40
C LEU A 233 11.88 -3.64 18.93
N ASN A 234 13.17 -3.81 18.67
CA ASN A 234 14.18 -2.77 18.87
C ASN A 234 14.65 -2.26 17.52
N LEU A 235 14.66 -0.93 17.34
CA LEU A 235 15.23 -0.34 16.13
C LEU A 235 16.76 -0.50 16.15
N ILE A 236 17.32 -0.69 14.96
CA ILE A 236 18.77 -0.71 14.72
C ILE A 236 19.33 0.70 14.91
N ASP A 237 18.54 1.70 14.56
CA ASP A 237 18.88 3.11 14.69
C ASP A 237 18.67 3.61 16.11
N LYS A 238 19.55 4.53 16.52
CA LYS A 238 19.54 5.16 17.84
C LYS A 238 19.24 6.65 17.69
N LYS A 239 18.58 7.21 18.70
CA LYS A 239 18.38 8.65 18.82
C LYS A 239 19.13 9.13 20.06
N ASP A 240 20.01 10.10 19.89
CA ASP A 240 20.84 10.66 20.99
C ASP A 240 21.66 9.59 21.74
N GLY A 241 22.04 8.51 21.07
CA GLY A 241 22.74 7.37 21.68
C GLY A 241 21.84 6.40 22.46
N GLU A 242 20.58 6.74 22.69
CA GLU A 242 19.57 5.91 23.33
C GLU A 242 18.88 4.97 22.30
N ASN A 243 18.48 3.79 22.76
CA ASN A 243 17.78 2.82 21.92
C ASN A 243 16.32 3.26 21.70
N ILE A 244 15.78 2.94 20.51
CA ILE A 244 14.37 3.12 20.21
C ILE A 244 13.71 1.74 20.23
N SER A 245 12.61 1.61 20.97
CA SER A 245 11.86 0.37 21.12
C SER A 245 10.39 0.56 20.72
N LEU A 246 9.78 -0.49 20.21
CA LEU A 246 8.36 -0.57 19.90
C LEU A 246 7.79 -1.77 20.64
N TYR A 247 6.68 -1.58 21.35
CA TYR A 247 5.91 -2.64 21.95
C TYR A 247 4.49 -2.60 21.42
N ILE A 248 4.00 -3.76 20.99
CA ILE A 248 2.62 -3.95 20.55
C ILE A 248 1.99 -5.00 21.46
N SER A 249 0.90 -4.61 22.13
CA SER A 249 0.22 -5.49 23.08
C SER A 249 -0.64 -6.53 22.35
N LYS A 250 -1.05 -7.57 23.08
CA LYS A 250 -2.01 -8.56 22.59
C LYS A 250 -3.36 -7.90 22.26
N ASP A 251 -3.80 -6.95 23.07
CA ASP A 251 -5.10 -6.28 22.90
C ASP A 251 -5.11 -5.41 21.65
N ASP A 252 -3.99 -4.76 21.31
CA ASP A 252 -3.84 -3.99 20.07
C ASP A 252 -3.94 -4.89 18.82
N ILE A 253 -3.40 -6.12 18.90
CA ILE A 253 -3.44 -7.08 17.80
C ILE A 253 -4.84 -7.66 17.63
N GLN A 254 -5.57 -7.88 18.72
CA GLN A 254 -6.92 -8.41 18.69
C GLN A 254 -7.94 -7.35 18.23
N SER A 255 -7.75 -6.10 18.63
CA SER A 255 -8.65 -4.99 18.24
C SER A 255 -8.48 -4.57 16.78
N TYR A 256 -7.27 -4.69 16.21
CA TYR A 256 -7.02 -4.35 14.82
C TYR A 256 -6.92 -5.61 13.94
N ARG A 257 -8.02 -5.94 13.25
CA ARG A 257 -8.12 -7.15 12.40
C ARG A 257 -6.91 -7.39 11.47
N PRO A 258 -6.35 -6.39 10.76
CA PRO A 258 -5.16 -6.59 9.91
C PRO A 258 -3.88 -6.95 10.66
N ALA A 259 -3.81 -6.71 11.97
CA ALA A 259 -2.62 -7.00 12.79
C ALA A 259 -2.27 -8.49 12.85
N LYS A 260 -3.22 -9.40 12.57
CA LYS A 260 -2.93 -10.85 12.52
C LYS A 260 -1.80 -11.18 11.54
N ARG A 261 -1.63 -10.40 10.46
CA ARG A 261 -0.53 -10.56 9.51
C ARG A 261 0.84 -10.40 10.17
N PHE A 262 0.94 -9.53 11.18
CA PHE A 262 2.17 -9.27 11.91
C PHE A 262 2.68 -10.50 12.63
N ASN A 263 1.79 -11.33 13.19
CA ASN A 263 2.18 -12.57 13.83
C ASN A 263 2.81 -13.54 12.83
N ARG A 264 2.25 -13.66 11.62
CA ARG A 264 2.84 -14.49 10.56
C ARG A 264 4.23 -13.99 10.16
N ASP A 265 4.40 -12.68 9.98
CA ASP A 265 5.71 -12.11 9.63
C ASP A 265 6.75 -12.34 10.74
N ILE A 266 6.31 -12.31 12.00
CA ILE A 266 7.14 -12.61 13.18
C ILE A 266 7.50 -14.10 13.23
N ASP A 267 6.54 -15.00 12.99
CA ASP A 267 6.76 -16.45 12.92
C ASP A 267 7.82 -16.78 11.86
N GLN A 268 7.66 -16.23 10.65
CA GLN A 268 8.62 -16.38 9.55
C GLN A 268 10.00 -15.84 9.91
N MET A 269 10.09 -14.68 10.57
CA MET A 269 11.38 -14.15 11.02
C MET A 269 12.07 -15.14 11.99
N GLN A 270 11.33 -15.74 12.93
CA GLN A 270 11.90 -16.68 13.88
C GLN A 270 12.39 -17.95 13.17
N GLU A 271 11.66 -18.46 12.19
CA GLU A 271 12.10 -19.57 11.34
C GLU A 271 13.41 -19.23 10.61
N MET A 272 13.48 -18.07 9.96
CA MET A 272 14.70 -17.62 9.27
C MET A 272 15.90 -17.46 10.23
N VAL A 273 15.68 -16.96 11.45
CA VAL A 273 16.74 -16.87 12.47
C VAL A 273 17.23 -18.27 12.86
N ASN A 274 16.33 -19.24 13.00
CA ASN A 274 16.69 -20.64 13.29
C ASN A 274 17.49 -21.28 12.14
N GLU A 275 17.25 -20.87 10.90
CA GLU A 275 18.04 -21.27 9.72
C GLU A 275 19.41 -20.57 9.61
N GLY A 276 19.77 -19.71 10.58
CA GLY A 276 21.03 -18.99 10.61
C GLY A 276 21.07 -17.74 9.72
N LEU A 277 19.92 -17.27 9.25
CA LEU A 277 19.81 -15.98 8.56
C LEU A 277 19.74 -14.83 9.58
N ASN A 278 20.03 -13.61 9.11
CA ASN A 278 19.95 -12.41 9.94
C ASN A 278 18.86 -11.44 9.41
N PRO A 279 17.58 -11.84 9.44
CA PRO A 279 16.48 -11.01 8.95
C PRO A 279 16.32 -9.76 9.80
N TYR A 280 15.72 -8.73 9.20
CA TYR A 280 15.31 -7.52 9.91
C TYR A 280 14.00 -7.00 9.33
N PHE A 281 13.21 -6.31 10.15
CA PHE A 281 12.02 -5.60 9.69
C PHE A 281 12.40 -4.19 9.26
N THR A 282 11.77 -3.68 8.20
CA THR A 282 11.60 -2.23 8.06
C THR A 282 10.23 -1.89 8.61
N ILE A 283 10.20 -1.05 9.64
CA ILE A 283 8.96 -0.55 10.24
C ILE A 283 8.65 0.83 9.69
N TYR A 284 7.35 1.13 9.56
CA TYR A 284 6.82 2.42 9.12
C TYR A 284 5.74 2.85 10.10
N TRP A 285 5.76 4.10 10.55
CA TRP A 285 4.73 4.63 11.44
C TRP A 285 4.45 6.10 11.23
N ILE A 286 3.24 6.51 11.59
CA ILE A 286 2.83 7.92 11.70
C ILE A 286 2.68 8.23 13.17
N GLY A 287 3.30 9.32 13.63
CA GLY A 287 3.28 9.72 15.03
C GLY A 287 4.62 10.28 15.47
N GLY A 288 5.03 9.96 16.71
CA GLY A 288 6.21 10.53 17.33
C GLY A 288 7.07 9.49 18.04
N LEU A 289 7.95 10.00 18.89
CA LEU A 289 8.68 9.21 19.87
C LEU A 289 8.39 9.76 21.26
N LYS A 290 8.03 8.89 22.20
CA LYS A 290 7.92 9.23 23.62
C LYS A 290 9.21 8.83 24.33
N LYS A 291 9.76 9.72 25.15
CA LYS A 291 10.91 9.39 26.00
C LYS A 291 10.43 8.56 27.19
N GLY A 292 11.02 7.39 27.37
CA GLY A 292 10.81 6.51 28.52
C GLY A 292 12.08 6.36 29.35
N GLU A 293 12.05 5.47 30.34
CA GLU A 293 13.17 5.25 31.28
C GLU A 293 14.39 4.57 30.64
N LYS A 294 14.17 3.74 29.62
CA LYS A 294 15.22 2.93 28.96
C LYS A 294 15.60 3.42 27.56
N GLY A 295 15.13 4.61 27.20
CA GLY A 295 15.32 5.19 25.87
C GLY A 295 14.02 5.73 25.29
N TYR A 296 13.92 5.74 23.97
CA TYR A 296 12.73 6.20 23.27
C TYR A 296 11.79 5.05 22.93
N SER A 297 10.49 5.31 22.99
CA SER A 297 9.46 4.39 22.51
C SER A 297 8.74 5.01 21.31
N VAL A 298 8.46 4.19 20.30
CA VAL A 298 7.62 4.58 19.16
C VAL A 298 6.21 4.84 19.65
N ASP A 299 5.67 6.01 19.30
CA ASP A 299 4.36 6.46 19.74
C ASP A 299 3.43 6.71 18.55
N PHE A 300 2.27 6.07 18.57
CA PHE A 300 1.18 6.25 17.61
C PHE A 300 -0.17 6.09 18.31
N LYS A 301 -1.22 6.72 17.77
CA LYS A 301 -2.57 6.68 18.38
C LYS A 301 -3.25 5.32 18.20
N HIS A 302 -3.16 4.77 16.98
CA HIS A 302 -3.83 3.53 16.59
C HIS A 302 -2.90 2.63 15.79
N LEU A 303 -3.09 1.31 15.87
CA LEU A 303 -2.26 0.34 15.15
C LEU A 303 -2.39 0.46 13.61
N SER A 304 -3.42 1.15 13.10
CA SER A 304 -3.55 1.55 11.69
C SER A 304 -2.47 2.52 11.21
N HIS A 305 -1.83 3.25 12.14
CA HIS A 305 -0.72 4.15 11.88
C HIS A 305 0.63 3.41 11.88
N PHE A 306 0.62 2.08 11.93
CA PHE A 306 1.82 1.24 11.93
C PHE A 306 1.74 0.14 10.87
N THR A 307 2.84 -0.08 10.16
CA THR A 307 3.03 -1.28 9.34
C THR A 307 4.49 -1.71 9.35
N MET A 308 4.74 -2.97 8.99
CA MET A 308 6.10 -3.50 8.89
C MET A 308 6.26 -4.41 7.67
N ARG A 309 7.49 -4.51 7.19
CA ARG A 309 7.90 -5.40 6.11
C ARG A 309 9.10 -6.22 6.55
N LEU A 310 9.01 -7.53 6.41
CA LEU A 310 10.13 -8.44 6.64
C LEU A 310 11.13 -8.31 5.48
N ASN A 311 12.40 -8.09 5.79
CA ASN A 311 13.47 -8.13 4.81
C ASN A 311 14.42 -9.28 5.14
N CYS A 312 14.68 -10.11 4.13
CA CYS A 312 15.71 -11.12 4.19
C CYS A 312 16.99 -10.57 3.55
N PRO A 313 18.14 -10.56 4.25
CA PRO A 313 19.40 -10.26 3.59
C PRO A 313 19.66 -11.35 2.53
N SER A 314 19.93 -10.94 1.29
CA SER A 314 20.34 -11.88 0.26
C SER A 314 21.55 -12.67 0.75
N LYS A 315 21.48 -14.01 0.67
CA LYS A 315 22.67 -14.86 0.85
C LYS A 315 23.72 -14.35 -0.13
N LYS A 316 24.75 -13.65 0.35
CA LYS A 316 25.94 -13.43 -0.48
C LYS A 316 26.41 -14.83 -0.88
N PRO A 317 26.64 -15.12 -2.17
CA PRO A 317 27.27 -16.37 -2.53
C PRO A 317 28.64 -16.35 -1.85
N THR A 318 28.82 -17.23 -0.86
CA THR A 318 30.12 -17.48 -0.25
C THR A 318 31.01 -18.00 -1.36
N THR A 319 31.81 -17.13 -1.96
CA THR A 319 32.93 -17.53 -2.80
C THR A 319 33.83 -18.37 -1.91
N LEU A 320 33.76 -19.70 -2.08
CA LEU A 320 34.79 -20.60 -1.60
C LEU A 320 36.07 -20.20 -2.33
N VAL A 321 36.88 -19.38 -1.67
CA VAL A 321 38.27 -19.17 -2.04
C VAL A 321 38.96 -20.50 -1.72
N GLY A 322 39.02 -21.37 -2.72
CA GLY A 322 39.87 -22.54 -2.70
C GLY A 322 41.32 -22.04 -2.58
N GLY A 323 41.90 -22.26 -1.41
CA GLY A 323 43.33 -22.23 -1.25
C GLY A 323 43.90 -23.46 -1.95
N GLU A 324 44.65 -23.24 -3.01
CA GLU A 324 45.72 -24.15 -3.42
C GLU A 324 47.01 -23.34 -3.38
N SER A 325 47.78 -23.62 -2.34
CA SER A 325 49.19 -23.27 -2.21
C SER A 325 49.93 -24.56 -1.88
N GLU A 326 50.96 -24.83 -2.69
CA GLU A 326 52.10 -25.76 -2.46
C GLU A 326 51.74 -27.26 -2.61
N GLU A 327 52.44 -28.07 -3.43
CA GLU A 327 53.84 -28.09 -3.92
C GLU A 327 53.95 -28.42 -5.42
#